data_AF-A0A542SKJ6-F1
#
_entry.id   AF-A0A542SKJ6-F1
#
_cell.length_a   1.000
_cell.length_b   1.000
_cell.length_c   1.000
_cell.angle_alpha   90.00
_cell.angle_beta   90.00
_cell.angle_gamma   90.00
#
_symmetry.space_group_name_H-M   'P 1'
#
loop_
_entity.id
_entity.type
_entity.pdbx_description
1 polymer ?
#
loop_
_entity_poly.entity_id
_entity_poly.type
_entity_poly.pdbx_seq_one_letter_code
_entity_poly.pdbx_strand_id
1 'polypeptide(L)'
;MISVSGGWALDYKMFSNVSINILFEISLRDVNRLLTEILKINVQLTNESISLLEEVTQKQAQLSEDAIFDIPGTLQITFIHNDPDLTIPVPPFNLLRSHSCLPTHYDKIAYSLT
;
A
#
# COMPACT_ATOMS: atom_id res chain seq x y z
N MET A 1 4.06 -5.36 -11.64
CA MET A 1 4.68 -4.18 -11.04
C MET A 1 6.00 -4.51 -10.33
N ILE A 2 5.99 -5.15 -9.16
CA ILE A 2 7.22 -5.47 -8.40
C ILE A 2 8.21 -6.30 -9.24
N SER A 3 7.79 -7.47 -9.72
CA SER A 3 8.64 -8.33 -10.58
C SER A 3 9.03 -7.71 -11.91
N VAL A 4 8.15 -6.87 -12.48
CA VAL A 4 8.43 -6.16 -13.73
C VAL A 4 9.49 -5.08 -13.52
N SER A 5 9.66 -4.61 -12.29
CA SER A 5 10.63 -3.58 -11.90
C SER A 5 11.89 -4.19 -11.30
N GLY A 6 12.20 -5.47 -11.54
CA GLY A 6 13.43 -6.08 -11.01
C GLY A 6 13.40 -6.43 -9.53
N GLY A 7 12.26 -6.28 -8.85
CA GLY A 7 12.09 -6.70 -7.45
C GLY A 7 11.43 -8.08 -7.32
N TRP A 8 11.38 -8.60 -6.10
CA TRP A 8 10.66 -9.81 -5.76
C TRP A 8 9.81 -9.61 -4.50
N ALA A 9 8.62 -10.20 -4.49
CA ALA A 9 7.79 -10.22 -3.29
C ALA A 9 8.36 -11.27 -2.32
N LEU A 10 8.53 -10.87 -1.07
CA LEU A 10 9.01 -11.72 0.01
C LEU A 10 7.84 -12.41 0.72
N ASP A 11 6.80 -11.64 1.02
CA ASP A 11 5.62 -12.11 1.74
C ASP A 11 4.45 -11.16 1.47
N TYR A 12 3.24 -11.59 1.80
CA TYR A 12 2.07 -10.72 1.80
C TYR A 12 1.11 -11.07 2.94
N LYS A 13 0.47 -10.04 3.47
CA LYS A 13 -0.57 -10.18 4.49
C LYS A 13 -1.81 -9.41 4.08
N MET A 14 -2.92 -10.12 3.97
CA MET A 14 -4.23 -9.52 3.78
C MET A 14 -4.84 -9.23 5.16
N PHE A 15 -5.10 -7.96 5.46
CA PHE A 15 -5.72 -7.54 6.71
C PHE A 15 -7.25 -7.55 6.62
N SER A 16 -7.79 -7.33 5.42
CA SER A 16 -9.23 -7.36 5.13
C SER A 16 -9.48 -7.50 3.62
N ASN A 17 -10.74 -7.63 3.21
CA ASN A 17 -11.17 -7.60 1.81
C ASN A 17 -10.83 -6.30 1.06
N VAL A 18 -10.42 -5.26 1.79
CA VAL A 18 -10.08 -3.96 1.24
C VAL A 18 -8.62 -3.59 1.47
N SER A 19 -7.81 -4.43 2.13
CA SER A 19 -6.43 -4.07 2.44
C SER A 19 -5.47 -5.26 2.42
N ILE A 20 -4.42 -5.11 1.62
CA ILE A 20 -3.30 -6.05 1.53
C ILE A 20 -1.99 -5.30 1.69
N ASN A 21 -1.04 -5.93 2.38
CA ASN A 21 0.32 -5.47 2.53
C ASN A 21 1.25 -6.49 1.88
N ILE A 22 2.19 -6.01 1.06
CA ILE A 22 3.15 -6.82 0.32
C ILE A 22 4.54 -6.38 0.75
N LEU A 23 5.32 -7.31 1.29
CA LEU A 23 6.74 -7.13 1.56
C LEU A 23 7.52 -7.50 0.30
N PHE A 24 8.50 -6.70 -0.07
CA PHE A 24 9.31 -6.95 -1.26
C PHE A 24 10.74 -6.48 -1.07
N GLU A 25 11.63 -6.96 -1.91
CA GLU A 25 12.96 -6.41 -2.11
C GLU A 25 13.09 -5.95 -3.56
N ILE A 26 13.86 -4.88 -3.76
CA ILE A 26 14.14 -4.35 -5.09
C ILE A 26 15.56 -3.79 -5.13
N SER A 27 16.23 -3.95 -6.26
CA SER A 27 17.49 -3.26 -6.49
C SER A 27 17.27 -1.75 -6.40
N LEU A 28 18.15 -1.05 -5.68
CA LEU A 28 18.09 0.41 -5.59
C LEU A 28 18.08 1.08 -6.98
N ARG A 29 18.71 0.45 -7.98
CA ARG A 29 18.76 0.95 -9.35
C ARG A 29 17.38 0.98 -10.04
N ASP A 30 16.48 0.09 -9.63
CA ASP A 30 15.19 -0.10 -10.27
C ASP A 30 14.03 0.61 -9.55
N VAL A 31 14.29 1.37 -8.48
CA VAL A 31 13.24 2.09 -7.73
C VAL A 31 12.47 3.07 -8.63
N ASN A 32 13.16 3.81 -9.50
CA ASN A 32 12.50 4.72 -10.45
C ASN A 32 11.61 3.97 -11.46
N ARG A 33 12.02 2.76 -11.85
CA ARG A 33 11.19 1.88 -12.69
C ARG A 33 9.96 1.42 -11.93
N LEU A 34 10.09 1.07 -10.66
CA LEU A 34 8.96 0.73 -9.79
C LEU A 34 7.94 1.86 -9.72
N LEU A 35 8.39 3.10 -9.48
CA LEU A 35 7.51 4.27 -9.48
C LEU A 35 6.77 4.41 -10.82
N THR A 36 7.48 4.28 -11.93
CA THR A 36 6.87 4.35 -13.27
C THR A 36 5.82 3.25 -13.48
N GLU A 37 6.10 2.03 -13.05
CA GLU A 37 5.15 0.91 -13.15
C GLU A 37 3.95 1.07 -12.20
N ILE A 38 4.15 1.66 -11.02
CA ILE A 38 3.06 2.03 -10.10
C ILE A 38 2.17 3.08 -10.74
N LEU A 39 2.71 4.12 -11.36
CA LEU A 39 1.91 5.19 -11.95
C LEU A 39 1.14 4.75 -13.20
N LYS A 40 1.58 3.67 -13.88
CA LYS A 40 0.86 3.06 -15.01
C LYS A 40 -0.39 2.30 -14.57
N ILE A 41 -0.37 1.70 -13.39
CA ILE A 41 -1.58 1.16 -12.78
C ILE A 41 -2.31 2.33 -12.13
N ASN A 42 -3.62 2.46 -12.32
CA ASN A 42 -4.39 3.62 -11.86
C ASN A 42 -4.59 3.61 -10.32
N VAL A 43 -3.48 3.55 -9.58
CA VAL A 43 -3.37 3.51 -8.12
C VAL A 43 -3.08 4.92 -7.64
N GLN A 44 -3.82 5.36 -6.63
CA GLN A 44 -3.54 6.64 -5.98
C GLN A 44 -2.46 6.43 -4.92
N LEU A 45 -1.35 7.14 -5.06
CA LEU A 45 -0.30 7.21 -4.04
C LEU A 45 -0.59 8.35 -3.08
N THR A 46 -0.24 8.16 -1.80
CA THR A 46 -0.27 9.27 -0.85
C THR A 46 0.90 10.21 -1.10
N ASN A 47 0.79 11.46 -0.66
CA ASN A 47 1.87 12.44 -0.81
C ASN A 47 3.15 11.99 -0.08
N GLU A 48 3.01 11.30 1.05
CA GLU A 48 4.13 10.72 1.80
C GLU A 48 4.84 9.64 0.98
N SER A 49 4.09 8.78 0.29
CA SER A 49 4.63 7.73 -0.59
C SER A 49 5.43 8.34 -1.74
N ILE A 50 4.88 9.39 -2.36
CA ILE A 50 5.53 10.11 -3.46
C ILE A 50 6.83 10.75 -2.96
N SER A 51 6.76 11.46 -1.83
CA SER A 51 7.91 12.15 -1.24
C SER A 51 9.03 11.16 -0.89
N LEU A 52 8.67 10.00 -0.33
CA LEU A 52 9.63 8.93 -0.02
C LEU A 52 10.30 8.39 -1.28
N LEU A 53 9.52 8.11 -2.34
CA LEU A 53 10.07 7.60 -3.60
C LEU A 53 10.96 8.64 -4.30
N GLU A 54 10.60 9.92 -4.24
CA GLU A 54 11.44 11.02 -4.74
C GLU A 54 12.74 11.12 -3.96
N GLU A 55 12.71 11.05 -2.63
CA GLU A 55 13.90 11.07 -1.78
C GLU A 55 14.84 9.89 -2.09
N VAL A 56 14.29 8.68 -2.23
CA VAL A 56 15.08 7.48 -2.59
C VAL A 56 15.69 7.64 -3.98
N THR A 57 14.96 8.19 -4.95
CA THR A 57 15.46 8.44 -6.30
C THR A 57 16.57 9.50 -6.31
N GLN A 58 16.45 10.55 -5.50
CA GLN A 58 17.51 11.56 -5.36
C GLN A 58 18.77 10.99 -4.69
N LYS A 59 18.61 10.15 -3.65
CA LYS A 59 19.74 9.46 -3.01
C LYS A 59 20.41 8.47 -3.95
N GLN A 60 19.63 7.75 -4.76
CA GLN A 60 20.13 6.88 -5.82
C GLN A 60 21.03 7.67 -6.80
N ALA A 61 20.62 8.86 -7.23
CA ALA A 61 21.39 9.69 -8.16
C ALA A 61 22.75 10.17 -7.59
N GLN A 62 22.93 10.15 -6.27
CA GLN A 62 24.16 10.55 -5.60
C GLN A 62 25.11 9.37 -5.34
N LEU A 63 24.64 8.14 -5.53
CA LEU A 63 25.46 6.94 -5.33
C LEU A 63 26.26 6.64 -6.60
N SER A 64 27.47 6.11 -6.41
CA SER A 64 28.30 5.62 -7.51
C SER A 64 27.57 4.54 -8.28
N GLU A 65 27.73 4.48 -9.60
CA GLU A 65 27.07 3.49 -10.45
C GLU A 65 27.22 2.08 -9.88
N ASP A 66 28.39 1.72 -9.32
CA ASP A 66 28.69 0.40 -8.74
C ASP A 66 27.93 0.03 -7.46
N ALA A 67 27.14 0.94 -6.87
CA ALA A 67 26.31 0.64 -5.70
C ALA A 67 25.10 -0.22 -6.09
N ILE A 68 25.30 -1.54 -6.09
CA ILE A 68 24.24 -2.54 -6.28
C ILE A 68 23.96 -3.18 -4.93
N PHE A 69 22.87 -2.76 -4.30
CA PHE A 69 22.29 -3.48 -3.18
C PHE A 69 20.78 -3.43 -3.29
N ASP A 70 20.17 -4.46 -2.75
CA ASP A 70 18.72 -4.59 -2.67
C ASP A 70 18.24 -3.90 -1.40
N ILE A 71 17.13 -3.19 -1.54
CA ILE A 71 16.47 -2.52 -0.43
C ILE A 71 15.13 -3.23 -0.14
N PRO A 72 14.84 -3.53 1.14
CA PRO A 72 13.52 -4.00 1.52
C PRO A 72 12.52 -2.85 1.42
N GLY A 73 11.29 -3.18 1.00
CA GLY A 73 10.19 -2.26 0.85
C GLY A 73 8.87 -2.89 1.25
N THR A 74 7.91 -2.03 1.58
CA THR A 74 6.54 -2.43 1.91
C THR A 74 5.58 -1.69 1.01
N LEU A 75 4.64 -2.41 0.40
CA LEU A 75 3.57 -1.85 -0.39
C LEU A 75 2.23 -2.19 0.25
N GLN A 76 1.56 -1.17 0.78
CA GLN A 76 0.20 -1.30 1.28
C GLN A 76 -0.79 -0.84 0.21
N ILE A 77 -1.68 -1.74 -0.20
CA ILE A 77 -2.73 -1.46 -1.18
C ILE A 77 -4.07 -1.49 -0.46
N THR A 78 -4.82 -0.40 -0.59
CA THR A 78 -6.20 -0.31 -0.12
C THR A 78 -7.13 -0.29 -1.33
N PHE A 79 -8.01 -1.27 -1.43
CA PHE A 79 -9.03 -1.33 -2.46
C PHE A 79 -10.23 -0.51 -2.04
N ILE A 80 -10.65 0.42 -2.90
CA ILE A 80 -11.91 1.14 -2.74
C ILE A 80 -12.92 0.44 -3.63
N HIS A 81 -13.78 -0.39 -3.04
CA HIS A 81 -14.97 -0.90 -3.70
C HIS A 81 -16.21 -0.49 -2.90
N ASN A 82 -17.22 -0.01 -3.61
CA ASN A 82 -18.54 0.33 -3.05
C ASN A 82 -19.49 -0.87 -3.13
N ASP A 83 -18.96 -2.09 -3.29
CA ASP A 83 -19.76 -3.26 -3.57
C ASP A 83 -20.23 -3.88 -2.24
N PRO A 84 -21.53 -3.77 -1.90
CA PRO A 84 -22.06 -4.29 -0.65
C PRO A 84 -21.86 -5.80 -0.53
N ASP A 85 -21.72 -6.53 -1.64
CA ASP A 85 -21.56 -7.99 -1.66
C ASP A 85 -20.16 -8.45 -1.21
N LEU A 86 -19.16 -7.58 -1.21
CA LEU A 86 -17.79 -7.87 -0.73
C LEU A 86 -17.56 -7.46 0.73
N THR A 87 -18.58 -6.91 1.39
CA THR A 87 -18.52 -6.67 2.84
C THR A 87 -18.60 -8.01 3.57
N ILE A 88 -17.55 -8.36 4.33
CA ILE A 88 -17.68 -9.45 5.30
C ILE A 88 -18.70 -8.95 6.33
N PRO A 89 -19.84 -9.64 6.53
CA PRO A 89 -20.73 -9.27 7.61
C PRO A 89 -19.92 -9.37 8.90
N VAL A 90 -19.74 -8.23 9.58
CA VAL A 90 -19.15 -8.21 10.90
C VAL A 90 -20.00 -9.17 11.73
N PRO A 91 -19.43 -10.26 12.26
CA PRO A 91 -20.20 -11.14 13.11
C PRO A 91 -20.75 -10.28 14.24
N PRO A 92 -22.08 -10.30 14.48
CA PRO A 92 -22.65 -9.50 15.53
C PRO A 92 -21.88 -9.83 16.82
N PHE A 93 -21.33 -8.80 17.47
CA PHE A 93 -20.97 -8.95 18.86
C PHE A 93 -22.24 -9.46 19.54
N ASN A 94 -22.19 -10.66 20.11
CA ASN A 94 -23.29 -11.23 20.86
C ASN A 94 -23.41 -10.46 22.19
N LEU A 95 -23.70 -9.16 22.10
CA LEU A 95 -24.22 -8.34 23.17
C LEU A 95 -25.72 -8.53 23.13
N LEU A 96 -26.17 -9.64 23.70
CA LEU A 96 -27.50 -9.73 24.26
C LEU A 96 -27.63 -8.66 25.34
N ARG A 97 -28.01 -7.44 24.94
CA ARG A 97 -28.93 -6.54 25.65
C ARG A 97 -29.11 -5.21 24.89
N SER A 98 -30.22 -5.20 24.16
CA SER A 98 -31.28 -4.18 24.23
C SER A 98 -30.96 -2.70 23.90
N HIS A 99 -31.71 -2.23 22.90
CA HIS A 99 -32.18 -0.87 22.64
C HIS A 99 -31.29 0.06 21.79
N SER A 100 -31.77 0.25 20.54
CA SER A 100 -31.88 1.50 19.78
C SER A 100 -30.67 2.44 19.71
N CYS A 101 -30.12 2.63 18.50
CA CYS A 101 -30.05 3.92 17.81
C CYS A 101 -29.19 3.82 16.53
N LEU A 102 -29.74 4.24 15.39
CA LEU A 102 -28.97 4.77 14.27
C LEU A 102 -28.41 6.15 14.70
N PRO A 103 -27.20 6.55 14.25
CA PRO A 103 -27.19 7.43 13.10
C PRO A 103 -26.03 7.21 12.10
N THR A 104 -26.38 7.46 10.86
CA THR A 104 -25.54 7.84 9.72
C THR A 104 -24.68 9.07 10.02
N HIS A 105 -23.35 8.94 9.86
CA HIS A 105 -22.39 9.94 9.36
C HIS A 105 -21.01 9.70 9.97
N TYR A 106 -20.05 9.25 9.15
CA TYR A 106 -18.63 9.49 9.45
C TYR A 106 -17.90 9.88 8.17
N ASP A 107 -17.73 11.19 8.05
CA ASP A 107 -16.73 11.85 7.23
C ASP A 107 -15.33 11.75 7.87
N LYS A 108 -14.32 11.81 6.99
CA LYS A 108 -12.88 12.10 7.17
C LYS A 108 -11.91 10.91 7.12
N ILE A 109 -11.09 10.98 6.06
CA ILE A 109 -10.04 10.09 5.56
C ILE A 109 -8.70 10.49 6.20
N ALA A 110 -7.89 9.51 6.61
CA ALA A 110 -6.46 9.70 6.88
C ALA A 110 -5.69 8.41 6.51
N TYR A 111 -4.56 8.56 5.81
CA TYR A 111 -3.63 7.48 5.49
C TYR A 111 -2.23 7.83 6.05
N SER A 112 -1.48 6.81 6.47
CA SER A 112 -0.10 6.92 6.95
C SER A 112 0.70 5.72 6.45
N LEU A 113 1.93 5.98 6.01
CA LEU A 113 2.98 4.98 5.82
C LEU A 113 4.03 5.15 6.91
N THR A 114 4.60 4.03 7.35
CA THR A 114 5.75 3.92 8.25
C THR A 114 6.87 3.20 7.53
#